data_AF-K1X9X9-F1
#
_entry.id   AF-K1X9X9-F1
#
_cell.length_a   1.000
_cell.length_b   1.000
_cell.length_c   1.000
_cell.angle_alpha   90.00
_cell.angle_beta   90.00
_cell.angle_gamma   90.00
#
_symmetry.space_group_name_H-M   'P 1'
#
loop_
_entity.id
_entity.type
_entity.pdbx_description
1 polymer ?
#
loop_
_entity_poly.entity_id
_entity_poly.type
_entity_poly.pdbx_seq_one_letter_code
_entity_poly.pdbx_strand_id
1 'polypeptide(L)'
;PPPRESDVGFGLRKEAIFKMIEPALERLVRQVERTFEHFNTTRPGNRIDRIFISDAINISPSVVDYIGAQLGTASAILDPLIDEESTTCPDVDDLHHVSERIAFVQALGLALSDNERTPNQMLTYKDKEREVSIKRINRAVFAIFIASVLTCTAIFAYQTYAISKKREAIAGLQAQLAQLGPTVDRNQILALVAKLKQRNELSRVYADRYLGLVLISELAAQTPAHIRFTDMKISLGPATGVDAGKKEAPKAQVEEITLEGLILGEKQIFETSLAAFTMALEASPLFKQVAVQKNSVEPYLKGETLHFILNMKVAEQIHG
;
A
#
# COMPACT_ATOMS: atom_id res chain seq x y z
N PRO A 1 64.01 -43.71 -57.11
CA PRO A 1 64.82 -44.23 -58.24
C PRO A 1 66.20 -43.58 -58.20
N PRO A 2 67.30 -44.27 -58.52
CA PRO A 2 68.61 -43.62 -58.64
C PRO A 2 68.55 -42.59 -59.80
N PRO A 3 69.18 -41.40 -59.63
CA PRO A 3 69.18 -40.36 -60.65
C PRO A 3 69.86 -40.85 -61.93
N ARG A 4 69.35 -40.44 -63.08
CA ARG A 4 69.90 -40.77 -64.41
C ARG A 4 70.92 -39.70 -64.81
N GLU A 5 71.86 -40.02 -65.70
CA GLU A 5 72.89 -39.08 -66.21
C GLU A 5 72.33 -37.78 -66.82
N SER A 6 71.06 -37.78 -67.23
CA SER A 6 70.34 -36.63 -67.76
C SER A 6 69.73 -35.71 -66.69
N ASP A 7 69.73 -36.10 -65.41
CA ASP A 7 69.07 -35.36 -64.35
C ASP A 7 69.97 -34.23 -63.83
N VAL A 8 69.40 -33.03 -63.65
CA VAL A 8 70.11 -31.87 -63.09
C VAL A 8 70.60 -32.23 -61.68
N GLY A 9 71.92 -32.35 -61.51
CA GLY A 9 72.56 -32.73 -60.24
C GLY A 9 73.13 -34.16 -60.18
N PHE A 10 73.15 -34.89 -61.30
CA PHE A 10 73.85 -36.17 -61.39
C PHE A 10 75.35 -36.00 -61.04
N GLY A 11 75.80 -36.67 -59.95
CA GLY A 11 77.18 -36.60 -59.44
C GLY A 11 77.44 -35.58 -58.32
N LEU A 12 76.47 -34.75 -57.95
CA LEU A 12 76.60 -33.86 -56.79
C LEU A 12 76.30 -34.62 -55.49
N ARG A 13 77.27 -34.62 -54.56
CA ARG A 13 77.06 -35.17 -53.20
C ARG A 13 76.15 -34.23 -52.41
N LYS A 14 75.33 -34.77 -51.51
CA LYS A 14 74.37 -33.99 -50.70
C LYS A 14 75.03 -32.85 -49.94
N GLU A 15 76.25 -33.05 -49.47
CA GLU A 15 77.05 -32.08 -48.74
C GLU A 15 77.49 -30.90 -49.63
N ALA A 16 77.77 -31.17 -50.92
CA ALA A 16 78.14 -30.13 -51.88
C ALA A 16 76.92 -29.25 -52.22
N ILE A 17 75.73 -29.86 -52.37
CA ILE A 17 74.48 -29.14 -52.58
C ILE A 17 74.15 -28.27 -51.35
N PHE A 18 74.33 -28.80 -50.15
CA PHE A 18 74.11 -28.06 -48.92
C PHE A 18 75.02 -26.82 -48.81
N LYS A 19 76.31 -26.97 -49.12
CA LYS A 19 77.28 -25.86 -49.15
C LYS A 19 76.92 -24.77 -50.16
N MET A 20 76.26 -25.12 -51.26
CA MET A 20 75.80 -24.13 -52.25
C MET A 20 74.63 -23.28 -51.73
N ILE A 21 73.74 -23.86 -50.90
CA ILE A 21 72.56 -23.18 -50.36
C ILE A 21 72.80 -22.52 -48.99
N GLU A 22 73.91 -22.85 -48.32
CA GLU A 22 74.31 -22.33 -47.02
C GLU A 22 74.22 -20.79 -46.91
N PRO A 23 74.70 -19.97 -47.86
CA PRO A 23 74.58 -18.52 -47.76
C PRO A 23 73.13 -18.00 -47.80
N ALA A 24 72.24 -18.72 -48.49
CA ALA A 24 70.82 -18.38 -48.49
C ALA A 24 70.16 -18.75 -47.15
N LEU A 25 70.59 -19.86 -46.56
CA LEU A 25 70.13 -20.33 -45.26
C LEU A 25 70.57 -19.38 -44.13
N GLU A 26 71.82 -18.91 -44.14
CA GLU A 26 72.32 -17.88 -43.21
C GLU A 26 71.47 -16.60 -43.26
N ARG A 27 71.08 -16.16 -44.46
CA ARG A 27 70.21 -14.99 -44.62
C ARG A 27 68.83 -15.22 -44.01
N LEU A 28 68.26 -16.41 -44.19
CA LEU A 28 66.98 -16.80 -43.61
C LEU A 28 67.06 -16.80 -42.08
N VAL A 29 68.08 -17.45 -41.52
CA VAL A 29 68.33 -17.48 -40.07
C VAL A 29 68.38 -16.06 -39.51
N ARG A 30 69.17 -15.15 -40.11
CA ARG A 30 69.25 -13.75 -39.67
C ARG A 30 67.92 -13.02 -39.74
N GLN A 31 67.05 -13.33 -40.71
CA GLN A 31 65.71 -12.74 -40.79
C GLN A 31 64.80 -13.26 -39.66
N VAL A 32 64.91 -14.54 -39.31
CA VAL A 32 64.18 -15.14 -38.20
C VAL A 32 64.65 -14.56 -36.86
N GLU A 33 65.96 -14.42 -36.66
CA GLU A 33 66.53 -13.77 -35.46
C GLU A 33 65.97 -12.35 -35.25
N ARG A 34 65.95 -11.53 -36.32
CA ARG A 34 65.36 -10.18 -36.27
C ARG A 34 63.88 -10.21 -35.88
N THR A 35 63.16 -11.24 -36.32
CA THR A 35 61.75 -11.43 -35.97
C THR A 35 61.60 -11.81 -34.49
N PHE A 36 62.51 -12.64 -33.96
CA PHE A 36 62.54 -13.01 -32.55
C PHE A 36 62.87 -11.81 -31.66
N GLU A 37 63.84 -10.98 -32.05
CA GLU A 37 64.14 -9.71 -31.39
C GLU A 37 62.91 -8.79 -31.35
N HIS A 38 62.22 -8.65 -32.48
CA HIS A 38 60.99 -7.85 -32.54
C HIS A 38 59.86 -8.42 -31.66
N PHE A 39 59.71 -9.74 -31.63
CA PHE A 39 58.72 -10.40 -30.77
C PHE A 39 59.04 -10.19 -29.28
N ASN A 40 60.29 -10.38 -28.87
CA ASN A 40 60.74 -10.22 -27.48
C ASN A 40 60.59 -8.77 -26.99
N THR A 41 60.79 -7.78 -27.87
CA THR A 41 60.57 -6.37 -27.54
C THR A 41 59.09 -6.01 -27.43
N THR A 42 58.24 -6.59 -28.27
CA THR A 42 56.79 -6.32 -28.28
C THR A 42 56.03 -7.07 -27.19
N ARG A 43 56.51 -8.26 -26.78
CA ARG A 43 55.90 -9.11 -25.76
C ARG A 43 56.94 -9.55 -24.72
N PRO A 44 57.34 -8.67 -23.80
CA PRO A 44 58.33 -9.01 -22.77
C PRO A 44 57.80 -10.13 -21.85
N GLY A 45 58.62 -11.16 -21.64
CA GLY A 45 58.34 -12.29 -20.74
C GLY A 45 58.04 -13.62 -21.43
N ASN A 46 57.75 -13.62 -22.74
CA ASN A 46 57.55 -14.86 -23.51
C ASN A 46 58.83 -15.20 -24.27
N ARG A 47 59.42 -16.37 -23.99
CA ARG A 47 60.54 -16.91 -24.76
C ARG A 47 60.05 -17.87 -25.83
N ILE A 48 60.80 -17.98 -26.92
CA ILE A 48 60.52 -18.91 -28.00
C ILE A 48 61.26 -20.21 -27.65
N ASP A 49 60.51 -21.23 -27.24
CA ASP A 49 61.09 -22.51 -26.79
C ASP A 49 61.27 -23.52 -27.92
N ARG A 50 60.45 -23.41 -28.98
CA ARG A 50 60.43 -24.34 -30.10
C ARG A 50 60.02 -23.66 -31.39
N ILE A 51 60.61 -24.11 -32.49
CA ILE A 51 60.32 -23.67 -33.85
C ILE A 51 59.75 -24.85 -34.63
N PHE A 52 58.68 -24.58 -35.35
CA PHE A 52 58.05 -25.54 -36.24
C PHE A 52 58.17 -25.03 -37.67
N ILE A 53 58.72 -25.85 -38.55
CA ILE A 53 58.95 -25.52 -39.96
C ILE A 53 57.91 -26.24 -40.80
N SER A 54 57.21 -25.48 -41.64
CA SER A 54 56.19 -25.95 -42.56
C SER A 54 56.51 -25.40 -43.95
N ASP A 55 56.52 -26.26 -44.97
CA ASP A 55 56.73 -25.86 -46.37
C ASP A 55 55.88 -26.73 -47.31
N ALA A 56 55.61 -26.21 -48.50
CA ALA A 56 54.91 -26.91 -49.56
C ALA A 56 55.79 -27.94 -50.29
N ILE A 57 57.11 -27.82 -50.16
CA ILE A 57 58.10 -28.74 -50.75
C ILE A 57 58.70 -29.60 -49.64
N ASN A 58 59.08 -30.83 -49.99
CA ASN A 58 59.71 -31.75 -49.04
C ASN A 58 61.04 -31.18 -48.52
N ILE A 59 61.07 -30.73 -47.27
CA ILE A 59 62.26 -30.15 -46.63
C ILE A 59 63.21 -31.27 -46.19
N SER A 60 64.49 -31.13 -46.51
CA SER A 60 65.53 -32.02 -46.01
C SER A 60 65.74 -31.83 -44.49
N PRO A 61 65.81 -32.90 -43.68
CA PRO A 61 66.11 -32.83 -42.25
C PRO A 61 67.38 -32.02 -41.94
N SER A 62 68.41 -32.10 -42.80
CA SER A 62 69.66 -31.35 -42.62
C SER A 62 69.48 -29.83 -42.63
N VAL A 63 68.45 -29.32 -43.33
CA VAL A 63 68.12 -27.89 -43.33
C VAL A 63 67.43 -27.50 -42.02
N VAL A 64 66.54 -28.35 -41.52
CA VAL A 64 65.86 -28.14 -40.23
C VAL A 64 66.89 -28.13 -39.10
N ASP A 65 67.77 -29.13 -39.06
CA ASP A 65 68.81 -29.25 -38.05
C ASP A 65 69.77 -28.06 -38.06
N TYR A 66 70.17 -27.59 -39.25
CA TYR A 66 71.02 -26.40 -39.37
C TYR A 66 70.33 -25.14 -38.83
N ILE A 67 69.05 -24.92 -39.19
CA ILE A 67 68.30 -23.75 -38.69
C ILE A 67 68.17 -23.82 -37.17
N GLY A 68 67.81 -24.97 -36.61
CA GLY A 68 67.69 -25.16 -35.16
C GLY A 68 69.01 -24.92 -34.42
N ALA A 69 70.11 -25.45 -34.98
CA ALA A 69 71.45 -25.26 -34.42
C ALA A 69 71.87 -23.79 -34.43
N GLN A 70 71.63 -23.06 -35.52
CA GLN A 70 71.98 -21.64 -35.62
C GLN A 70 71.13 -20.76 -34.71
N LEU A 71 69.83 -21.06 -34.58
CA LEU A 71 68.90 -20.31 -33.72
C LEU A 71 68.97 -20.72 -32.24
N GLY A 72 69.77 -21.73 -31.89
CA GLY A 72 69.88 -22.27 -30.53
C GLY A 72 68.55 -22.75 -29.95
N THR A 73 67.60 -23.13 -30.80
CA THR A 73 66.21 -23.47 -30.42
C THR A 73 65.82 -24.81 -31.03
N ALA A 74 65.02 -25.60 -30.32
CA ALA A 74 64.53 -26.87 -30.84
C ALA A 74 63.68 -26.63 -32.11
N SER A 75 64.07 -27.22 -33.24
CA SER A 75 63.37 -27.12 -34.51
C SER A 75 62.80 -28.48 -34.94
N ALA A 76 61.54 -28.52 -35.34
CA ALA A 76 60.90 -29.71 -35.88
C ALA A 76 60.06 -29.38 -37.11
N ILE A 77 59.76 -30.38 -37.92
CA ILE A 77 58.78 -30.27 -39.00
C ILE A 77 57.37 -30.28 -38.38
N LEU A 78 56.51 -29.36 -38.82
CA LEU A 78 55.11 -29.31 -38.38
C LEU A 78 54.27 -30.29 -39.18
N ASP A 79 54.20 -31.54 -38.75
CA ASP A 79 53.31 -32.52 -39.35
C ASP A 79 52.01 -32.61 -38.51
N PRO A 80 50.86 -32.17 -39.05
CA PRO A 80 49.59 -32.17 -38.34
C PRO A 80 48.96 -33.56 -38.20
N LEU A 81 49.46 -34.54 -38.96
CA LEU A 81 48.93 -35.89 -39.06
C LEU A 81 50.02 -36.93 -38.74
N ILE A 82 51.07 -36.53 -38.00
CA ILE A 82 52.03 -37.49 -37.44
C ILE A 82 51.25 -38.43 -36.51
N ASP A 83 51.25 -39.70 -36.89
CA ASP A 83 50.51 -40.75 -36.21
C ASP A 83 51.17 -41.07 -34.88
N GLU A 84 50.58 -40.59 -33.79
CA GLU A 84 50.83 -41.16 -32.46
C GLU A 84 49.53 -41.77 -31.89
N GLU A 85 48.31 -41.35 -32.31
CA GLU A 85 47.02 -41.90 -31.83
C GLU A 85 45.83 -41.74 -32.82
N SER A 86 46.05 -41.72 -34.15
CA SER A 86 44.97 -41.46 -35.12
C SER A 86 44.09 -42.70 -35.38
N THR A 87 43.01 -42.89 -34.62
CA THR A 87 42.08 -44.03 -34.79
C THR A 87 40.89 -43.76 -35.73
N THR A 88 40.84 -42.63 -36.45
CA THR A 88 39.54 -42.14 -36.95
C THR A 88 39.42 -41.85 -38.46
N CYS A 89 40.50 -41.94 -39.25
CA CYS A 89 40.41 -41.63 -40.70
C CYS A 89 41.18 -42.62 -41.58
N PRO A 90 40.52 -43.68 -42.11
CA PRO A 90 41.17 -44.66 -42.99
C PRO A 90 41.62 -44.10 -44.35
N ASP A 91 41.12 -42.94 -44.78
CA ASP A 91 41.45 -42.30 -46.07
C ASP A 91 42.73 -41.43 -45.99
N VAL A 92 43.28 -41.23 -44.79
CA VAL A 92 44.47 -40.40 -44.55
C VAL A 92 45.76 -41.24 -44.50
N ASP A 93 45.65 -42.55 -44.28
CA ASP A 93 46.77 -43.50 -44.28
C ASP A 93 47.44 -43.66 -45.66
N ASP A 94 46.74 -43.29 -46.74
CA ASP A 94 47.28 -43.28 -48.11
C ASP A 94 48.22 -42.07 -48.40
N LEU A 95 48.30 -41.10 -47.48
CA LEU A 95 49.24 -39.95 -47.57
C LEU A 95 50.65 -40.38 -47.13
N HIS A 96 51.33 -41.13 -48.00
CA HIS A 96 52.66 -41.65 -47.75
C HIS A 96 53.75 -40.56 -47.68
N HIS A 97 53.48 -39.32 -48.12
CA HIS A 97 54.45 -38.23 -48.16
C HIS A 97 54.17 -37.14 -47.11
N VAL A 98 55.20 -36.80 -46.33
CA VAL A 98 55.19 -35.72 -45.32
C VAL A 98 54.67 -34.40 -45.90
N SER A 99 55.04 -34.06 -47.13
CA SER A 99 54.61 -32.83 -47.81
C SER A 99 53.10 -32.73 -48.00
N GLU A 100 52.42 -33.86 -48.24
CA GLU A 100 50.97 -33.88 -48.43
C GLU A 100 50.25 -33.73 -47.09
N ARG A 101 50.80 -34.31 -46.02
CA ARG A 101 50.26 -34.13 -44.66
C ARG A 101 50.43 -32.71 -44.15
N ILE A 102 51.58 -32.07 -44.40
CA ILE A 102 51.82 -30.67 -44.05
C ILE A 102 50.82 -29.72 -44.74
N ALA A 103 50.33 -30.06 -45.94
CA ALA A 103 49.34 -29.23 -46.63
C ALA A 103 48.03 -29.07 -45.81
N PHE A 104 47.73 -30.00 -44.90
CA PHE A 104 46.55 -29.94 -44.03
C PHE A 104 46.74 -29.06 -42.78
N VAL A 105 47.94 -28.51 -42.51
CA VAL A 105 48.20 -27.67 -41.32
C VAL A 105 47.19 -26.54 -41.20
N GLN A 106 46.88 -25.86 -42.31
CA GLN A 106 45.94 -24.74 -42.32
C GLN A 106 44.50 -25.19 -42.05
N ALA A 107 44.08 -26.30 -42.66
CA ALA A 107 42.74 -26.86 -42.48
C ALA A 107 42.54 -27.33 -41.03
N LEU A 108 43.52 -28.02 -40.45
CA LEU A 108 43.51 -28.43 -39.06
C LEU A 108 43.51 -27.21 -38.12
N GLY A 109 44.33 -26.19 -38.42
CA GLY A 109 44.37 -24.95 -37.65
C GLY A 109 43.02 -24.21 -37.62
N LEU A 110 42.29 -24.22 -38.74
CA LEU A 110 40.93 -23.67 -38.82
C LEU A 110 39.92 -24.53 -38.06
N ALA A 111 40.00 -25.86 -38.17
CA ALA A 111 39.10 -26.79 -37.47
C ALA A 111 39.28 -26.73 -35.94
N LEU A 112 40.51 -26.55 -35.47
CA LEU A 112 40.84 -26.38 -34.05
C LEU A 112 40.72 -24.93 -33.56
N SER A 113 40.31 -24.00 -34.41
CA SER A 113 40.22 -22.60 -34.01
C SER A 113 39.06 -22.35 -33.05
N ASP A 114 39.35 -21.70 -31.93
CA ASP A 114 38.38 -21.37 -30.90
C ASP A 114 38.47 -19.88 -30.58
N ASN A 115 37.32 -19.23 -30.48
CA ASN A 115 37.20 -17.78 -30.40
C ASN A 115 37.79 -17.20 -29.10
N GLU A 116 37.98 -18.02 -28.06
CA GLU A 116 38.62 -17.60 -26.82
C GLU A 116 40.14 -17.54 -26.92
N ARG A 117 40.75 -18.43 -27.72
CA ARG A 117 42.21 -18.65 -27.70
C ARG A 117 42.91 -18.29 -29.02
N THR A 118 42.23 -18.45 -30.16
CA THR A 118 42.81 -18.21 -31.48
C THR A 118 41.89 -17.31 -32.32
N PRO A 119 42.44 -16.48 -33.23
CA PRO A 119 41.64 -15.75 -34.18
C PRO A 119 40.90 -16.73 -35.12
N ASN A 120 39.64 -17.01 -34.83
CA ASN A 120 38.82 -17.92 -35.62
C ASN A 120 38.31 -17.19 -36.88
N GLN A 121 38.82 -17.60 -38.05
CA GLN A 121 38.45 -17.02 -39.35
C GLN A 121 37.11 -17.52 -39.89
N MET A 122 36.54 -18.59 -39.31
CA MET A 122 35.21 -19.10 -39.66
C MET A 122 34.10 -18.23 -39.07
N LEU A 123 34.38 -17.48 -37.99
CA LEU A 123 33.43 -16.54 -37.42
C LEU A 123 33.24 -15.35 -38.35
N THR A 124 32.07 -15.34 -38.99
CA THR A 124 31.73 -14.31 -39.96
C THR A 124 31.33 -13.03 -39.23
N TYR A 125 31.58 -11.88 -39.86
CA TYR A 125 31.14 -10.57 -39.37
C TYR A 125 29.66 -10.55 -38.94
N LYS A 126 28.79 -11.28 -39.64
CA LYS A 126 27.36 -11.41 -39.34
C LYS A 126 27.08 -12.04 -37.97
N ASP A 127 27.88 -13.02 -37.55
CA ASP A 127 27.71 -13.69 -36.26
C ASP A 127 28.12 -12.76 -35.12
N LYS A 128 29.20 -11.98 -35.34
CA LYS A 128 29.62 -10.93 -34.41
C LYS A 128 28.57 -9.82 -34.27
N GLU A 129 27.94 -9.39 -35.36
CA GLU A 129 26.83 -8.43 -35.31
C GLU A 129 25.62 -8.98 -34.55
N ARG A 130 25.27 -10.25 -34.74
CA ARG A 130 24.17 -10.89 -34.01
C ARG A 130 24.44 -10.91 -32.51
N GLU A 131 25.62 -11.33 -32.07
CA GLU A 131 25.98 -11.31 -30.65
C GLU A 131 25.92 -9.90 -30.05
N VAL A 132 26.45 -8.90 -30.76
CA VAL A 132 26.41 -7.51 -30.31
C VAL A 132 24.97 -7.00 -30.25
N SER A 133 24.13 -7.34 -31.23
CA SER A 133 22.72 -6.94 -31.24
C SER A 133 21.94 -7.57 -30.08
N ILE A 134 22.15 -8.86 -29.81
CA ILE A 134 21.54 -9.57 -28.67
C ILE A 134 22.01 -8.95 -27.35
N LYS A 135 23.31 -8.69 -27.19
CA LYS A 135 23.85 -8.04 -26.00
C LYS A 135 23.27 -6.64 -25.79
N ARG A 136 23.10 -5.84 -26.86
CA ARG A 136 22.47 -4.51 -26.79
C ARG A 136 20.99 -4.60 -26.39
N ILE A 137 20.23 -5.50 -27.00
CA ILE A 137 18.81 -5.72 -26.68
C ILE A 137 18.68 -6.16 -25.23
N ASN A 138 19.46 -7.15 -24.81
CA ASN A 138 19.41 -7.65 -23.44
C ASN A 138 19.76 -6.55 -22.42
N ARG A 139 20.77 -5.72 -22.72
CA ARG A 139 21.10 -4.56 -21.88
C ARG A 139 19.97 -3.53 -21.80
N ALA A 140 19.26 -3.28 -22.91
CA ALA A 140 18.11 -2.40 -22.92
C ALA A 140 16.95 -2.98 -22.08
N VAL A 141 16.67 -4.28 -22.20
CA VAL A 141 15.66 -4.99 -21.39
C VAL A 141 16.00 -4.90 -19.90
N PHE A 142 17.25 -5.17 -19.52
CA PHE A 142 17.67 -5.03 -18.12
C PHE A 142 17.56 -3.59 -17.61
N ALA A 143 17.90 -2.59 -18.42
CA ALA A 143 17.76 -1.19 -18.02
C ALA A 143 16.30 -0.81 -17.77
N ILE A 144 15.38 -1.25 -18.63
CA ILE A 144 13.93 -1.04 -18.45
C ILE A 144 13.43 -1.75 -17.19
N PHE A 145 13.87 -2.99 -16.97
CA PHE A 145 13.50 -3.76 -15.78
C PHE A 145 13.97 -3.05 -14.50
N ILE A 146 15.23 -2.62 -14.43
CA ILE A 146 15.77 -1.88 -13.29
C ILE A 146 14.99 -0.58 -13.07
N ALA A 147 14.70 0.18 -14.14
CA ALA A 147 13.89 1.39 -14.04
C ALA A 147 12.50 1.10 -13.46
N SER A 148 11.84 0.03 -13.91
CA SER A 148 10.52 -0.37 -13.41
C SER A 148 10.55 -0.74 -11.92
N VAL A 149 11.58 -1.46 -11.47
CA VAL A 149 11.76 -1.84 -10.05
C VAL A 149 12.01 -0.60 -9.20
N LEU A 150 12.84 0.34 -9.68
CA LEU A 150 13.09 1.61 -8.98
C LEU A 150 11.81 2.44 -8.84
N THR A 151 11.01 2.55 -9.92
CA THR A 151 9.73 3.24 -9.87
C THR A 151 8.77 2.59 -8.89
N CYS A 152 8.64 1.26 -8.90
CA CYS A 152 7.78 0.53 -7.95
C CYS A 152 8.25 0.74 -6.50
N THR A 153 9.55 0.68 -6.26
CA THR A 153 10.16 0.88 -4.93
C THR A 153 9.90 2.30 -4.43
N ALA A 154 10.06 3.31 -5.29
CA ALA A 154 9.77 4.70 -4.94
C ALA A 154 8.30 4.93 -4.59
N ILE A 155 7.37 4.36 -5.38
CA ILE A 155 5.93 4.43 -5.11
C ILE A 155 5.61 3.74 -3.77
N PHE A 156 6.16 2.56 -3.53
CA PHE A 156 5.96 1.82 -2.28
C PHE A 156 6.50 2.59 -1.06
N ALA A 157 7.69 3.19 -1.18
CA ALA A 157 8.25 4.04 -0.13
C ALA A 157 7.38 5.28 0.15
N TYR A 158 6.84 5.92 -0.90
CA TYR A 158 5.92 7.04 -0.73
C TYR A 158 4.62 6.62 -0.02
N GLN A 159 4.03 5.48 -0.42
CA GLN A 159 2.83 4.96 0.21
C GLN A 159 3.06 4.59 1.67
N THR A 160 4.16 3.91 1.99
CA THR A 160 4.50 3.57 3.39
C THR A 160 4.71 4.81 4.24
N TYR A 161 5.41 5.84 3.75
CA TYR A 161 5.55 7.11 4.45
C TYR A 161 4.21 7.83 4.68
N ALA A 162 3.35 7.87 3.64
CA ALA A 162 2.01 8.46 3.76
C ALA A 162 1.12 7.68 4.74
N ILE A 163 1.21 6.35 4.75
CA ILE A 163 0.50 5.49 5.70
C ILE A 163 1.01 5.74 7.13
N SER A 164 2.31 5.87 7.34
CA SER A 164 2.88 6.19 8.65
C SER A 164 2.37 7.53 9.18
N LYS A 165 2.35 8.59 8.35
CA LYS A 165 1.76 9.87 8.75
C LYS A 165 0.27 9.77 9.09
N LYS A 166 -0.49 9.01 8.30
CA LYS A 166 -1.91 8.78 8.60
C LYS A 166 -2.09 7.99 9.90
N ARG A 167 -1.24 7.00 10.17
CA ARG A 167 -1.25 6.24 11.43
C ARG A 167 -0.91 7.12 12.62
N GLU A 168 0.08 8.00 12.51
CA GLU A 168 0.42 8.98 13.55
C GLU A 168 -0.74 9.95 13.80
N ALA A 169 -1.38 10.46 12.74
CA ALA A 169 -2.56 11.31 12.87
C ALA A 169 -3.73 10.57 13.54
N ILE A 170 -3.98 9.31 13.16
CA ILE A 170 -5.01 8.47 13.81
C ILE A 170 -4.66 8.24 15.28
N ALA A 171 -3.41 7.90 15.60
CA ALA A 171 -2.97 7.68 16.97
C ALA A 171 -3.09 8.95 17.82
N GLY A 172 -2.75 10.12 17.26
CA GLY A 172 -2.95 11.42 17.90
C GLY A 172 -4.42 11.74 18.15
N LEU A 173 -5.30 11.49 17.17
CA LEU A 173 -6.74 11.65 17.33
C LEU A 173 -7.31 10.65 18.34
N GLN A 174 -6.82 9.42 18.38
CA GLN A 174 -7.20 8.43 19.38
C GLN A 174 -6.76 8.84 20.79
N ALA A 175 -5.57 9.43 20.94
CA ALA A 175 -5.10 9.97 22.20
C ALA A 175 -5.93 11.17 22.66
N GLN A 176 -6.32 12.06 21.74
CA GLN A 176 -7.24 13.17 22.04
C GLN A 176 -8.64 12.66 22.41
N LEU A 177 -9.17 11.66 21.70
CA LEU A 177 -10.45 11.02 22.03
C LEU A 177 -10.40 10.33 23.39
N ALA A 178 -9.29 9.66 23.72
CA ALA A 178 -9.09 9.04 25.04
C ALA A 178 -9.01 10.08 26.16
N GLN A 179 -8.45 11.26 25.90
CA GLN A 179 -8.48 12.40 26.83
C GLN A 179 -9.88 13.02 26.98
N LEU A 180 -10.72 12.97 25.94
CA LEU A 180 -12.11 13.44 25.97
C LEU A 180 -13.09 12.48 26.67
N GLY A 181 -12.61 11.34 27.19
CA GLY A 181 -13.40 10.41 27.97
C GLY A 181 -13.93 9.21 27.17
N PRO A 182 -14.50 8.21 27.87
CA PRO A 182 -14.81 6.91 27.29
C PRO A 182 -15.76 7.06 26.11
N THR A 183 -15.40 6.46 24.97
CA THR A 183 -16.25 6.37 23.78
C THR A 183 -17.59 5.79 24.19
N VAL A 184 -18.63 6.64 24.17
CA VAL A 184 -19.98 6.25 24.54
C VAL A 184 -20.44 5.20 23.54
N ASP A 185 -20.42 3.94 23.96
CA ASP A 185 -20.86 2.81 23.16
C ASP A 185 -22.35 3.00 22.81
N ARG A 186 -22.72 2.69 21.57
CA ARG A 186 -24.11 2.80 21.09
C ARG A 186 -25.07 2.05 22.03
N ASN A 187 -24.60 0.95 22.63
CA ASN A 187 -25.36 0.19 23.61
C ASN A 187 -25.55 0.94 24.94
N GLN A 188 -24.57 1.73 25.36
CA GLN A 188 -24.70 2.60 26.54
C GLN A 188 -25.70 3.73 26.29
N ILE A 189 -25.74 4.31 25.09
CA ILE A 189 -26.77 5.31 24.71
C ILE A 189 -28.17 4.69 24.78
N LEU A 190 -28.35 3.50 24.20
CA LEU A 190 -29.64 2.80 24.23
C LEU A 190 -30.08 2.44 25.66
N ALA A 191 -29.13 2.02 26.51
CA ALA A 191 -29.41 1.77 27.92
C ALA A 191 -29.76 3.05 28.69
N LEU A 192 -29.11 4.17 28.38
CA LEU A 192 -29.40 5.47 29.01
C LEU A 192 -30.78 5.98 28.59
N VAL A 193 -31.14 5.84 27.31
CA VAL A 193 -32.46 6.21 26.78
C VAL A 193 -33.56 5.34 27.40
N ALA A 194 -33.33 4.04 27.59
CA ALA A 194 -34.29 3.17 28.27
C ALA A 194 -34.50 3.57 29.74
N LYS A 195 -33.42 3.90 30.47
CA LYS A 195 -33.52 4.41 31.85
C LYS A 195 -34.24 5.77 31.94
N LEU A 196 -34.05 6.64 30.96
CA LEU A 196 -34.74 7.93 30.90
C LEU A 196 -36.24 7.77 30.64
N LYS A 197 -36.62 6.87 29.72
CA LYS A 197 -38.04 6.55 29.50
C LYS A 197 -38.71 6.01 30.76
N GLN A 198 -38.05 5.08 31.45
CA GLN A 198 -38.60 4.50 32.68
C GLN A 198 -38.73 5.53 33.80
N ARG A 199 -37.77 6.45 33.95
CA ARG A 199 -37.90 7.56 34.91
C ARG A 199 -39.03 8.52 34.56
N ASN A 200 -39.18 8.88 33.30
CA ASN A 200 -40.26 9.77 32.86
C ASN A 200 -41.65 9.13 33.03
N GLU A 201 -41.79 7.83 32.77
CA GLU A 201 -43.05 7.12 33.02
C GLU A 201 -43.42 7.11 34.50
N LEU A 202 -42.44 6.86 35.39
CA LEU A 202 -42.67 6.95 36.83
C LEU A 202 -43.03 8.38 37.23
N SER A 203 -42.26 9.39 36.83
CA SER A 203 -42.55 10.79 37.13
C SER A 203 -43.93 11.23 36.64
N ARG A 204 -44.38 10.75 35.48
CA ARG A 204 -45.72 11.05 34.94
C ARG A 204 -46.84 10.44 35.77
N VAL A 205 -46.68 9.18 36.20
CA VAL A 205 -47.66 8.52 37.09
C VAL A 205 -47.73 9.23 38.45
N TYR A 206 -46.59 9.71 38.97
CA TYR A 206 -46.56 10.54 40.18
C TYR A 206 -47.20 11.91 39.95
N ALA A 207 -46.93 12.58 38.83
CA ALA A 207 -47.55 13.86 38.49
C ALA A 207 -49.08 13.75 38.41
N ASP A 208 -49.61 12.78 37.64
CA ASP A 208 -51.05 12.57 37.48
C ASP A 208 -51.73 12.23 38.82
N ARG A 209 -51.09 11.41 39.66
CA ARG A 209 -51.66 10.99 40.95
C ARG A 209 -51.72 12.10 41.99
N TYR A 210 -50.79 13.05 41.94
CA TYR A 210 -50.66 14.12 42.93
C TYR A 210 -51.11 15.50 42.42
N LEU A 211 -51.50 15.63 41.14
CA LEU A 211 -51.98 16.88 40.53
C LEU A 211 -53.15 17.46 41.34
N GLY A 212 -54.16 16.64 41.64
CA GLY A 212 -55.32 17.08 42.44
C GLY A 212 -54.94 17.60 43.84
N LEU A 213 -53.93 17.01 44.49
CA LEU A 213 -53.45 17.45 45.79
C LEU A 213 -52.71 18.80 45.71
N VAL A 214 -51.90 18.98 44.67
CA VAL A 214 -51.17 20.23 44.43
C VAL A 214 -52.14 21.39 44.17
N LEU A 215 -53.17 21.16 43.33
CA LEU A 215 -54.20 22.17 43.06
C LEU A 215 -54.94 22.61 44.33
N ILE A 216 -55.32 21.65 45.19
CA ILE A 216 -56.00 21.95 46.45
C ILE A 216 -55.06 22.74 47.39
N SER A 217 -53.79 22.36 47.46
CA SER A 217 -52.82 23.07 48.31
C SER A 217 -52.57 24.51 47.87
N GLU A 218 -52.50 24.75 46.55
CA GLU A 218 -52.35 26.09 46.00
C GLU A 218 -53.60 26.94 46.24
N LEU A 219 -54.79 26.37 46.02
CA LEU A 219 -56.06 27.05 46.34
C LEU A 219 -56.13 27.42 47.83
N ALA A 220 -55.78 26.49 48.72
CA ALA A 220 -55.78 26.75 50.15
C ALA A 220 -54.79 27.86 50.55
N ALA A 221 -53.61 27.91 49.92
CA ALA A 221 -52.60 28.95 50.18
C ALA A 221 -53.05 30.35 49.71
N GLN A 222 -53.77 30.42 48.58
CA GLN A 222 -54.24 31.69 48.01
C GLN A 222 -55.58 32.18 48.61
N THR A 223 -56.21 31.39 49.49
CA THR A 223 -57.52 31.73 50.07
C THR A 223 -57.39 32.58 51.35
N PRO A 224 -57.86 33.84 51.35
CA PRO A 224 -57.88 34.67 52.54
C PRO A 224 -58.88 34.17 53.59
N ALA A 225 -58.62 34.45 54.87
CA ALA A 225 -59.44 33.96 55.99
C ALA A 225 -60.94 34.38 55.99
N HIS A 226 -61.31 35.37 55.17
CA HIS A 226 -62.68 35.89 55.05
C HIS A 226 -63.48 35.25 53.89
N ILE A 227 -62.85 34.35 53.12
CA ILE A 227 -63.49 33.58 52.05
C ILE A 227 -63.65 32.14 52.52
N ARG A 228 -64.86 31.58 52.39
CA ARG A 228 -65.14 30.17 52.71
C ARG A 228 -65.69 29.45 51.49
N PHE A 229 -65.16 28.27 51.19
CA PHE A 229 -65.67 27.45 50.10
C PHE A 229 -66.80 26.55 50.57
N THR A 230 -67.82 26.42 49.73
CA THR A 230 -68.99 25.58 49.97
C THR A 230 -68.90 24.30 49.13
N ASP A 231 -68.49 24.44 47.87
CA ASP A 231 -68.34 23.31 46.96
C ASP A 231 -67.17 23.54 45.98
N MET A 232 -66.51 22.46 45.61
CA MET A 232 -65.41 22.49 44.65
C MET A 232 -65.51 21.25 43.77
N LYS A 233 -65.68 21.47 42.47
CA LYS A 233 -65.67 20.37 41.48
C LYS A 233 -64.44 20.52 40.61
N ILE A 234 -63.63 19.47 40.62
CA ILE A 234 -62.41 19.38 39.83
C ILE A 234 -62.65 18.29 38.78
N SER A 235 -62.71 18.68 37.51
CA SER A 235 -62.78 17.73 36.40
C SER A 235 -61.38 17.56 35.80
N LEU A 236 -60.59 16.69 36.42
CA LEU A 236 -59.31 16.25 35.85
C LEU A 236 -59.62 15.25 34.73
N GLY A 237 -58.96 15.40 33.58
CA GLY A 237 -59.04 14.43 32.49
C GLY A 237 -58.68 13.01 32.98
N PRO A 238 -59.01 11.96 32.22
CA PRO A 238 -58.82 10.58 32.68
C PRO A 238 -57.37 10.37 33.10
N ALA A 239 -57.16 10.13 34.40
CA ALA A 239 -55.90 9.65 34.95
C ALA A 239 -55.58 8.36 34.22
N THR A 240 -54.52 8.35 33.40
CA THR A 240 -54.16 7.16 32.64
C THR A 240 -53.66 6.08 33.58
N GLY A 241 -54.60 5.26 34.04
CA GLY A 241 -54.39 4.05 34.81
C GLY A 241 -55.22 2.92 34.21
N VAL A 242 -54.56 2.16 33.33
CA VAL A 242 -54.87 0.78 32.91
C VAL A 242 -56.22 0.56 32.22
N ASP A 243 -56.25 0.69 30.89
CA ASP A 243 -56.65 -0.42 30.03
C ASP A 243 -56.18 -0.23 28.58
N ALA A 244 -55.68 -1.31 28.00
CA ALA A 244 -55.12 -1.34 26.67
C ALA A 244 -56.23 -1.29 25.61
N GLY A 245 -56.14 -0.29 24.73
CA GLY A 245 -56.69 -0.37 23.39
C GLY A 245 -57.82 0.61 23.09
N LYS A 246 -57.43 1.81 22.60
CA LYS A 246 -57.96 2.41 21.37
C LYS A 246 -57.22 3.72 21.07
N LYS A 247 -56.68 3.82 19.85
CA LYS A 247 -56.13 5.04 19.29
C LYS A 247 -57.30 5.92 18.85
N GLU A 248 -57.53 7.01 19.56
CA GLU A 248 -58.21 8.19 19.02
C GLU A 248 -57.42 9.45 19.41
N ALA A 249 -57.44 10.42 18.49
CA ALA A 249 -56.63 11.64 18.50
C ALA A 249 -56.86 12.50 19.76
N PRO A 250 -55.82 13.23 20.25
CA PRO A 250 -55.88 13.94 21.51
C PRO A 250 -56.79 15.17 21.36
N LYS A 251 -58.01 15.09 21.87
CA LYS A 251 -58.83 16.26 22.14
C LYS A 251 -58.28 16.91 23.42
N ALA A 252 -58.01 18.21 23.32
CA ALA A 252 -57.46 19.06 24.37
C ALA A 252 -57.99 18.68 25.76
N GLN A 253 -57.06 18.34 26.66
CA GLN A 253 -57.33 18.08 28.06
C GLN A 253 -57.72 19.42 28.71
N VAL A 254 -59.01 19.73 28.71
CA VAL A 254 -59.53 20.89 29.43
C VAL A 254 -59.83 20.44 30.85
N GLU A 255 -58.84 20.60 31.72
CA GLU A 255 -59.01 20.45 33.17
C GLU A 255 -59.73 21.70 33.69
N GLU A 256 -61.04 21.60 33.88
CA GLU A 256 -61.89 22.69 34.37
C GLU A 256 -62.17 22.51 35.86
N ILE A 257 -62.02 23.59 36.62
CA ILE A 257 -62.32 23.67 38.04
C ILE A 257 -63.44 24.68 38.22
N THR A 258 -64.51 24.26 38.89
CA THR A 258 -65.59 25.15 39.32
C THR A 258 -65.57 25.27 40.83
N LEU A 259 -65.45 26.48 41.33
CA LEU A 259 -65.30 26.80 42.75
C LEU A 259 -66.48 27.65 43.21
N GLU A 260 -67.15 27.19 44.26
CA GLU A 260 -68.27 27.89 44.88
C GLU A 260 -67.89 28.36 46.29
N GLY A 261 -68.09 29.64 46.56
CA GLY A 261 -67.67 30.24 47.81
C GLY A 261 -68.54 31.39 48.29
N LEU A 262 -68.33 31.73 49.56
CA LEU A 262 -68.99 32.79 50.29
C LEU A 262 -67.93 33.77 50.81
N ILE A 263 -68.13 35.06 50.58
CA ILE A 263 -67.32 36.12 51.18
C ILE A 263 -68.06 36.66 52.42
N LEU A 264 -67.40 36.59 53.57
CA LEU A 264 -67.89 37.09 54.85
C LEU A 264 -67.29 38.49 55.11
N GLY A 265 -68.11 39.51 55.34
CA GLY A 265 -67.62 40.86 55.56
C GLY A 265 -68.68 41.95 55.36
N GLU A 266 -68.22 43.19 55.20
CA GLU A 266 -69.09 44.34 54.93
C GLU A 266 -69.37 44.49 53.43
N LYS A 267 -70.60 44.92 53.08
CA LYS A 267 -71.08 45.06 51.70
C LYS A 267 -70.16 45.90 50.79
N GLN A 268 -69.46 46.86 51.38
CA GLN A 268 -68.54 47.77 50.67
C GLN A 268 -67.25 47.08 50.20
N ILE A 269 -66.91 45.92 50.77
CA ILE A 269 -65.64 45.22 50.53
C ILE A 269 -65.84 43.98 49.65
N PHE A 270 -67.07 43.52 49.42
CA PHE A 270 -67.34 42.28 48.69
C PHE A 270 -66.76 42.22 47.28
N GLU A 271 -67.05 43.22 46.45
CA GLU A 271 -66.54 43.27 45.06
C GLU A 271 -65.02 43.46 45.03
N THR A 272 -64.47 44.25 45.96
CA THR A 272 -63.02 44.50 46.06
C THR A 272 -62.26 43.23 46.48
N SER A 273 -62.79 42.48 47.45
CA SER A 273 -62.23 41.19 47.89
C SER A 273 -62.32 40.13 46.80
N LEU A 274 -63.43 40.07 46.06
CA LEU A 274 -63.58 39.13 44.94
C LEU A 274 -62.57 39.45 43.82
N ALA A 275 -62.43 40.72 43.44
CA ALA A 275 -61.46 41.16 42.44
C ALA A 275 -60.02 40.84 42.86
N ALA A 276 -59.66 41.16 44.11
CA ALA A 276 -58.34 40.85 44.66
C ALA A 276 -58.04 39.34 44.67
N PHE A 277 -59.05 38.52 45.01
CA PHE A 277 -58.91 37.07 44.98
C PHE A 277 -58.77 36.53 43.55
N THR A 278 -59.52 37.05 42.57
CA THR A 278 -59.35 36.65 41.16
C THR A 278 -57.97 36.99 40.64
N MET A 279 -57.41 38.16 41.00
CA MET A 279 -56.05 38.54 40.61
C MET A 279 -54.98 37.64 41.27
N ALA A 280 -55.19 37.24 42.52
CA ALA A 280 -54.29 36.31 43.21
C ALA A 280 -54.28 34.92 42.55
N LEU A 281 -55.44 34.45 42.09
CA LEU A 281 -55.56 33.17 41.36
C LEU A 281 -54.95 33.25 39.95
N GLU A 282 -55.10 34.36 39.24
CA GLU A 282 -54.45 34.56 37.93
C GLU A 282 -52.93 34.72 38.01
N ALA A 283 -52.42 35.20 39.16
CA ALA A 283 -50.99 35.29 39.41
C ALA A 283 -50.33 33.91 39.68
N SER A 284 -51.12 32.88 40.00
CA SER A 284 -50.61 31.54 40.23
C SER A 284 -50.27 30.86 38.89
N PRO A 285 -49.11 30.18 38.78
CA PRO A 285 -48.71 29.49 37.55
C PRO A 285 -49.59 28.27 37.23
N LEU A 286 -50.44 27.82 38.17
CA LEU A 286 -51.27 26.63 38.04
C LEU A 286 -52.65 26.90 37.43
N PHE A 287 -53.17 28.13 37.53
CA PHE A 287 -54.51 28.47 37.07
C PHE A 287 -54.46 29.46 35.91
N LYS A 288 -55.34 29.28 34.93
CA LYS A 288 -55.52 30.16 33.76
C LYS A 288 -57.00 30.40 33.52
N GLN A 289 -57.33 31.58 32.97
CA GLN A 289 -58.71 31.94 32.59
C GLN A 289 -59.69 31.88 33.78
N VAL A 290 -59.38 32.60 34.86
CA VAL A 290 -60.26 32.70 36.03
C VAL A 290 -61.43 33.65 35.68
N ALA A 291 -62.65 33.12 35.63
CA ALA A 291 -63.85 33.88 35.29
C ALA A 291 -64.92 33.76 36.37
N VAL A 292 -65.49 34.90 36.77
CA VAL A 292 -66.66 34.96 37.65
C VAL A 292 -67.90 34.65 36.83
N GLN A 293 -68.57 33.52 37.12
CA GLN A 293 -69.80 33.14 36.42
C GLN A 293 -71.04 33.78 37.02
N LYS A 294 -71.06 33.92 38.35
CA LYS A 294 -72.21 34.46 39.09
C LYS A 294 -71.74 35.04 40.41
N ASN A 295 -72.23 36.21 40.77
CA ASN A 295 -72.13 36.79 42.11
C ASN A 295 -73.53 37.26 42.56
N SER A 296 -73.98 36.84 43.74
CA SER A 296 -75.25 37.31 44.32
C SER A 296 -75.13 37.49 45.82
N VAL A 297 -75.68 38.59 46.32
CA VAL A 297 -75.73 38.85 47.77
C VAL A 297 -76.89 38.07 48.36
N GLU A 298 -76.58 37.10 49.20
CA GLU A 298 -77.57 36.27 49.88
C GLU A 298 -77.53 36.51 51.40
N PRO A 299 -78.69 36.54 52.08
CA PRO A 299 -78.74 36.62 53.53
C PRO A 299 -78.31 35.28 54.14
N TYR A 300 -77.21 35.28 54.90
CA TYR A 300 -76.69 34.06 55.53
C TYR A 300 -76.51 34.25 57.04
N LEU A 301 -77.27 33.46 57.81
CA LEU A 301 -77.30 33.36 59.29
C LEU A 301 -77.45 34.68 60.08
N LYS A 302 -76.46 35.58 60.05
CA LYS A 302 -76.38 36.85 60.80
C LYS A 302 -75.68 37.99 60.02
N GLY A 303 -75.78 38.01 58.70
CA GLY A 303 -75.26 39.10 57.85
C GLY A 303 -75.58 38.91 56.36
N GLU A 304 -75.33 39.95 55.57
CA GLU A 304 -75.25 39.82 54.10
C GLU A 304 -73.93 39.12 53.75
N THR A 305 -73.95 38.16 52.82
CA THR A 305 -72.74 37.50 52.31
C THR A 305 -72.79 37.47 50.79
N LEU A 306 -71.63 37.63 50.14
CA LEU A 306 -71.55 37.49 48.69
C LEU A 306 -71.30 36.02 48.33
N HIS A 307 -72.29 35.38 47.71
CA HIS A 307 -72.14 34.07 47.07
C HIS A 307 -71.55 34.26 45.68
N PHE A 308 -70.51 33.50 45.37
CA PHE A 308 -69.86 33.57 44.07
C PHE A 308 -69.53 32.18 43.51
N ILE A 309 -69.54 32.09 42.19
CA ILE A 309 -69.10 30.91 41.43
C ILE A 309 -67.99 31.34 40.48
N LEU A 310 -66.83 30.70 40.60
CA LEU A 310 -65.67 30.89 39.73
C LEU A 310 -65.46 29.65 38.87
N ASN A 311 -65.17 29.87 37.58
CA ASN A 311 -64.60 28.84 36.72
C ASN A 311 -63.17 29.18 36.37
N MET A 312 -62.29 28.19 36.40
CA MET A 312 -60.89 28.33 36.04
C MET A 312 -60.39 27.07 35.33
N LYS A 313 -59.33 27.21 34.53
CA LYS A 313 -58.67 26.09 33.84
C LYS A 313 -57.29 25.86 34.42
N VAL A 314 -56.85 24.61 34.42
CA VAL A 314 -55.48 24.26 34.85
C VAL A 314 -54.48 24.55 33.72
N ALA A 315 -53.31 25.08 34.07
CA ALA A 315 -52.24 25.33 33.12
C ALA A 315 -51.53 24.03 32.72
N GLU A 316 -51.50 23.73 31.42
CA GLU A 316 -50.94 22.50 30.80
C GLU A 316 -49.42 22.26 31.04
N GLN A 317 -48.72 23.16 31.73
CA GLN A 317 -47.24 23.19 31.84
C GLN A 317 -46.65 22.56 33.11
N ILE A 318 -47.35 21.67 33.81
CA ILE A 318 -46.78 20.92 34.95
C ILE A 318 -46.05 19.63 34.50
N HIS A 319 -45.58 19.58 33.26
CA HIS A 319 -44.78 18.46 32.73
C HIS A 319 -43.31 18.90 32.57
N GLY A 320 -42.64 19.09 33.71
CA GLY A 320 -41.19 19.25 33.81
C GLY A 320 -40.52 17.95 34.24
#